data_AF-A0A2J6XSM3-F1
#
_entry.id   AF-A0A2J6XSM3-F1
#
_cell.length_a   1.000
_cell.length_b   1.000
_cell.length_c   1.000
_cell.angle_alpha   90.00
_cell.angle_beta   90.00
_cell.angle_gamma   90.00
#
_symmetry.space_group_name_H-M   'P 1'
#
loop_
_entity.id
_entity.type
_entity.pdbx_description
1 polymer ?
#
loop_
_entity_poly.entity_id
_entity_poly.type
_entity_poly.pdbx_seq_one_letter_code
_entity_poly.pdbx_strand_id
1 'polypeptide(L)'
;MTYVKLLADSLTLSRFLIGIWIAFLGLSQGSKGLFSAILWLLIAWLTDILDGHLARKSQVNYQTWIGEHDLYADMTVSFGVLLYLTFSKFISLFFTIIFLLLTFLGLWFFPSNQLANAFQAVPYGLMIYTAFRNQLRYGLIIILYLLLLIIVTWPRFPKEKVPEFINGMKDLRKFIKKK
;
A
#
# COMPACT_ATOMS: atom_id res chain seq x y z
N MET A 1 23.55 -14.71 4.44
CA MET A 1 22.23 -15.25 4.03
C MET A 1 21.13 -15.03 5.09
N THR A 2 21.42 -15.12 6.40
CA THR A 2 20.42 -14.90 7.48
C THR A 2 20.03 -13.44 7.71
N TYR A 3 20.98 -12.50 7.59
CA TYR A 3 20.75 -11.08 7.89
C TYR A 3 19.83 -10.35 6.89
N VAL A 4 19.87 -10.71 5.61
CA VAL A 4 19.01 -10.08 4.57
C VAL A 4 17.54 -10.47 4.79
N LYS A 5 17.28 -11.70 5.24
CA LYS A 5 15.95 -12.18 5.57
C LYS A 5 15.38 -11.53 6.82
N LEU A 6 16.21 -11.41 7.87
CA LEU A 6 15.81 -10.75 9.11
C LEU A 6 15.50 -9.26 8.89
N LEU A 7 16.20 -8.62 7.95
CA LEU A 7 15.89 -7.26 7.50
C LEU A 7 14.55 -7.17 6.76
N ALA A 8 14.26 -8.07 5.81
CA ALA A 8 12.99 -8.11 5.09
C ALA A 8 11.80 -8.35 6.05
N ASP A 9 11.90 -9.38 6.90
CA ASP A 9 10.85 -9.70 7.89
C ASP A 9 10.63 -8.54 8.89
N SER A 10 11.70 -7.83 9.27
CA SER A 10 11.62 -6.63 10.11
C SER A 10 10.96 -5.46 9.40
N LEU A 11 11.15 -5.30 8.09
CA LEU A 11 10.50 -4.26 7.28
C LEU A 11 9.00 -4.56 7.13
N THR A 12 8.61 -5.81 6.87
CA THR A 12 7.20 -6.23 6.84
C THR A 12 6.51 -6.02 8.19
N LEU A 13 7.17 -6.40 9.30
CA LEU A 13 6.64 -6.15 10.64
C LEU A 13 6.53 -4.65 10.93
N SER A 14 7.50 -3.85 10.48
CA SER A 14 7.44 -2.39 10.64
C SER A 14 6.22 -1.80 9.92
N ARG A 15 5.87 -2.28 8.72
CA ARG A 15 4.68 -1.83 7.99
C ARG A 15 3.40 -2.17 8.73
N PHE A 16 3.30 -3.38 9.29
CA PHE A 16 2.18 -3.75 10.15
C PHE A 16 2.03 -2.80 11.35
N LEU A 17 3.12 -2.52 12.06
CA LEU A 17 3.13 -1.59 13.19
C LEU A 17 2.79 -0.14 12.76
N ILE A 18 3.30 0.30 11.60
CA ILE A 18 2.98 1.62 11.04
C ILE A 18 1.49 1.74 10.73
N GLY A 19 0.86 0.72 10.16
CA GLY A 19 -0.58 0.71 9.90
C GLY A 19 -1.40 0.90 11.18
N ILE A 20 -1.06 0.16 12.25
CA ILE A 20 -1.69 0.32 13.56
C ILE A 20 -1.46 1.73 14.12
N TRP A 21 -0.23 2.23 14.01
CA TRP A 21 0.12 3.56 14.49
C TRP A 21 -0.64 4.68 13.76
N ILE A 22 -0.79 4.58 12.43
CA ILE A 22 -1.60 5.51 11.65
C ILE A 22 -3.05 5.52 12.14
N ALA A 23 -3.66 4.34 12.37
CA ALA A 23 -5.01 4.27 12.93
C ALA A 23 -5.09 4.93 14.32
N PHE A 24 -4.10 4.68 15.18
CA PHE A 24 -4.02 5.27 16.52
C PHE A 24 -3.90 6.80 16.49
N LEU A 25 -3.21 7.39 15.51
CA LEU A 25 -3.18 8.84 15.31
C LEU A 25 -4.59 9.42 15.08
N GLY A 26 -5.47 8.65 14.43
CA GLY A 26 -6.85 9.05 14.20
C GLY A 26 -7.66 9.13 15.49
N LEU A 27 -7.42 8.20 16.42
CA LEU A 27 -8.07 8.21 17.75
C LEU A 27 -7.50 9.28 18.67
N SER A 28 -6.17 9.44 18.69
CA SER A 28 -5.47 10.32 19.64
C SER A 28 -5.44 11.79 19.21
N GLN A 29 -5.22 12.06 17.93
CA GLN A 29 -5.00 13.41 17.40
C GLN A 29 -6.10 13.85 16.41
N GLY A 30 -6.86 12.90 15.86
CA GLY A 30 -7.89 13.16 14.86
C GLY A 30 -7.35 13.94 13.65
N SER A 31 -8.13 14.91 13.18
CA SER A 31 -7.80 15.72 12.00
C SER A 31 -6.52 16.56 12.15
N LYS A 32 -6.12 16.91 13.38
CA LYS A 32 -4.86 17.64 13.63
C LYS A 32 -3.63 16.77 13.35
N GLY A 33 -3.76 15.45 13.46
CA GLY A 33 -2.70 14.49 13.20
C GLY A 33 -2.42 14.22 11.73
N LEU A 34 -3.07 14.93 10.79
CA LEU A 34 -3.01 14.63 9.36
C LEU A 34 -1.58 14.64 8.82
N PHE A 35 -0.78 15.62 9.20
CA PHE A 35 0.61 15.69 8.77
C PHE A 35 1.43 14.48 9.27
N SER A 36 1.27 14.12 10.54
CA SER A 36 1.93 12.96 11.14
C SER A 36 1.52 11.67 10.43
N ALA A 37 0.22 11.48 10.17
CA ALA A 37 -0.28 10.30 9.46
C ALA A 37 0.29 10.21 8.03
N ILE A 38 0.42 11.34 7.33
CA ILE A 38 1.07 11.41 6.02
C ILE A 38 2.54 11.01 6.14
N LEU A 39 3.30 11.57 7.07
CA LEU A 39 4.72 11.22 7.23
C LEU A 39 4.92 9.72 7.48
N TRP A 40 4.12 9.11 8.35
CA TRP A 40 4.17 7.67 8.60
C TRP A 40 3.77 6.85 7.37
N LEU A 41 2.79 7.29 6.58
CA LEU A 41 2.45 6.66 5.30
C LEU A 41 3.62 6.73 4.30
N LEU A 42 4.30 7.88 4.19
CA LEU A 42 5.46 8.01 3.31
C LEU A 42 6.60 7.08 3.76
N ILE A 43 6.83 6.97 5.07
CA ILE A 43 7.82 6.01 5.62
C ILE A 43 7.43 4.57 5.27
N ALA A 44 6.16 4.18 5.39
CA ALA A 44 5.70 2.85 5.01
C ALA A 44 5.98 2.56 3.52
N TRP A 45 5.67 3.50 2.63
CA TRP A 45 6.00 3.37 1.20
C TRP A 45 7.51 3.32 0.94
N LEU A 46 8.32 4.03 1.73
CA LEU A 46 9.78 3.95 1.61
C LEU A 46 10.28 2.55 1.96
N THR A 47 9.77 1.98 3.06
CA THR A 47 10.16 0.65 3.52
C THR A 47 9.82 -0.45 2.52
N ASP A 48 8.67 -0.36 1.84
CA ASP A 48 8.26 -1.29 0.77
C ASP A 48 9.28 -1.30 -0.40
N ILE A 49 9.71 -0.11 -0.83
CA ILE A 49 10.65 0.01 -1.95
C ILE A 49 12.04 -0.50 -1.59
N LEU A 50 12.50 -0.22 -0.36
CA LEU A 50 13.77 -0.70 0.14
C LEU A 50 13.78 -2.23 0.27
N ASP A 51 12.70 -2.81 0.76
CA ASP A 51 12.52 -4.26 0.91
C ASP A 51 12.60 -4.96 -0.45
N GLY A 52 11.83 -4.47 -1.43
CA GLY A 52 11.89 -4.97 -2.80
C GLY A 52 13.29 -4.85 -3.43
N HIS A 53 14.07 -3.81 -3.11
CA HIS A 53 15.45 -3.69 -3.60
C HIS A 53 16.41 -4.70 -2.95
N LEU A 54 16.27 -4.94 -1.64
CA LEU A 54 17.10 -5.86 -0.88
C LEU A 54 16.82 -7.33 -1.25
N ALA A 55 15.55 -7.71 -1.38
CA ALA A 55 15.14 -9.07 -1.75
C ALA A 55 15.67 -9.51 -3.14
N ARG A 56 15.77 -8.59 -4.11
CA ARG A 56 16.28 -8.89 -5.45
C ARG A 56 17.80 -8.95 -5.54
N LYS A 57 18.53 -8.23 -4.67
CA LYS A 57 20.00 -8.31 -4.60
C LYS A 57 20.49 -9.65 -4.07
N SER A 58 19.67 -10.42 -3.34
CA SER A 58 20.11 -11.68 -2.75
C SER A 58 20.23 -12.88 -3.71
N GLN A 59 19.87 -12.79 -5.00
CA GLN A 59 19.97 -13.89 -5.98
C GLN A 59 19.31 -15.25 -5.60
N VAL A 60 18.55 -15.31 -4.50
CA VAL A 60 17.91 -16.56 -4.03
C VAL A 60 16.46 -16.59 -4.51
N ASN A 61 16.18 -17.45 -5.50
CA ASN A 61 14.83 -17.77 -6.01
C ASN A 61 14.14 -18.81 -5.11
N TYR A 62 13.77 -18.43 -3.88
CA TYR A 62 12.78 -19.18 -3.11
C TYR A 62 11.75 -18.20 -2.53
N GLN A 63 10.48 -18.39 -2.90
CA GLN A 63 9.34 -17.73 -2.26
C GLN A 63 9.30 -18.15 -0.79
N THR A 64 9.61 -17.23 0.11
CA THR A 64 9.42 -17.43 1.56
C THR A 64 7.96 -17.17 1.94
N TRP A 65 7.44 -17.92 2.92
CA TRP A 65 6.10 -17.77 3.50
C TRP A 65 5.74 -16.31 3.82
N ILE A 66 6.70 -15.47 4.24
CA ILE A 66 6.48 -14.05 4.56
C ILE A 66 6.36 -13.16 3.29
N GLY A 67 7.00 -13.54 2.18
CA GLY A 67 6.83 -12.87 0.88
C GLY A 67 5.47 -13.14 0.23
N GLU A 68 4.80 -14.24 0.58
CA GLU A 68 3.36 -14.42 0.29
C GLU A 68 2.47 -13.53 1.17
N HIS A 69 2.95 -13.13 2.36
CA HIS A 69 2.21 -12.30 3.31
C HIS A 69 2.50 -10.80 3.20
N ASP A 70 3.34 -10.39 2.26
CA ASP A 70 3.70 -8.99 1.99
C ASP A 70 2.44 -8.14 1.69
N LEU A 71 1.51 -8.77 0.96
CA LEU A 71 0.19 -8.23 0.66
C LEU A 71 -0.64 -7.95 1.93
N TYR A 72 -0.52 -8.74 3.00
CA TYR A 72 -1.25 -8.49 4.25
C TYR A 72 -0.67 -7.32 5.06
N ALA A 73 0.65 -7.15 5.07
CA ALA A 73 1.28 -6.00 5.71
C ALA A 73 0.87 -4.69 5.00
N ASP A 74 0.86 -4.73 3.68
CA ASP A 74 0.41 -3.64 2.82
C ASP A 74 -1.08 -3.33 2.97
N MET A 75 -1.93 -4.37 3.08
CA MET A 75 -3.33 -4.21 3.43
C MET A 75 -3.51 -3.62 4.83
N THR A 76 -2.62 -3.91 5.77
CA THR A 76 -2.66 -3.33 7.13
C THR A 76 -2.40 -1.84 7.12
N VAL A 77 -1.42 -1.37 6.34
CA VAL A 77 -1.15 0.08 6.20
C VAL A 77 -2.36 0.78 5.59
N SER A 78 -2.92 0.23 4.51
CA SER A 78 -4.12 0.77 3.87
C SER A 78 -5.34 0.78 4.80
N PHE A 79 -5.55 -0.29 5.55
CA PHE A 79 -6.60 -0.36 6.55
C PHE A 79 -6.38 0.66 7.68
N GLY A 80 -5.14 0.83 8.12
CA GLY A 80 -4.75 1.85 9.09
C GLY A 80 -5.06 3.26 8.60
N VAL A 81 -4.77 3.55 7.33
CA VAL A 81 -5.14 4.81 6.66
C VAL A 81 -6.65 4.99 6.61
N LEU A 82 -7.41 3.95 6.25
CA LEU A 82 -8.87 4.01 6.23
C LEU A 82 -9.41 4.37 7.63
N LEU A 83 -8.96 3.65 8.66
CA LEU A 83 -9.35 3.91 10.05
C LEU A 83 -8.95 5.31 10.52
N TYR A 84 -7.75 5.79 10.17
CA TYR A 84 -7.33 7.16 10.46
C TYR A 84 -8.32 8.17 9.89
N LEU A 85 -8.70 8.01 8.62
CA LEU A 85 -9.65 8.90 7.94
C LEU A 85 -11.03 8.86 8.62
N THR A 86 -11.47 7.67 9.05
CA THR A 86 -12.75 7.48 9.75
C THR A 86 -12.73 8.12 11.15
N PHE A 87 -11.73 7.81 11.97
CA PHE A 87 -11.62 8.34 13.34
C PHE A 87 -11.36 9.84 13.37
N SER A 88 -10.67 10.36 12.36
CA SER A 88 -10.46 11.81 12.17
C SER A 88 -11.67 12.53 11.57
N LYS A 89 -12.77 11.81 11.29
CA LYS A 89 -14.02 12.33 10.71
C LYS A 89 -13.89 12.91 9.29
N PHE A 90 -12.85 12.52 8.54
CA PHE A 90 -12.71 12.89 7.13
C PHE A 90 -13.65 12.08 6.22
N ILE A 91 -13.93 10.84 6.61
CA ILE A 91 -14.93 9.98 5.98
C ILE A 91 -15.90 9.44 7.04
N SER A 92 -17.11 9.07 6.63
CA SER A 92 -18.10 8.54 7.56
C SER A 92 -17.80 7.08 7.95
N LEU A 93 -18.19 6.70 9.17
CA LEU A 93 -18.14 5.30 9.62
C LEU A 93 -18.98 4.40 8.70
N PHE A 94 -20.12 4.90 8.23
CA PHE A 94 -20.98 4.17 7.30
C PHE A 94 -20.27 3.83 5.99
N PHE A 95 -19.58 4.80 5.37
CA PHE A 95 -18.77 4.56 4.18
C PHE A 95 -17.69 3.49 4.45
N THR A 96 -17.04 3.59 5.61
CA THR A 96 -15.98 2.65 6.03
C THR A 96 -16.50 1.22 6.11
N ILE A 97 -17.65 1.02 6.78
CA ILE A 97 -18.27 -0.30 6.94
C ILE A 97 -18.68 -0.88 5.57
N ILE A 98 -19.33 -0.08 4.72
CA ILE A 98 -19.71 -0.53 3.37
C ILE A 98 -18.47 -0.90 2.56
N PHE A 99 -17.44 -0.05 2.58
CA PHE A 99 -16.21 -0.29 1.84
C PHE A 99 -15.54 -1.60 2.27
N LEU A 100 -15.46 -1.87 3.58
CA LEU A 100 -14.91 -3.12 4.11
C LEU A 100 -15.76 -4.33 3.71
N LEU A 101 -17.09 -4.19 3.76
CA LEU A 101 -18.00 -5.26 3.34
C LEU A 101 -17.84 -5.58 1.85
N LEU A 102 -17.76 -4.56 0.99
CA LEU A 102 -17.54 -4.72 -0.45
C LEU A 102 -16.16 -5.31 -0.75
N THR A 103 -15.13 -4.89 -0.01
CA THR A 103 -13.78 -5.46 -0.14
C THR A 103 -13.78 -6.94 0.24
N PHE A 104 -14.41 -7.28 1.37
CA PHE A 104 -14.53 -8.66 1.84
C PHE A 104 -15.30 -9.54 0.84
N LEU A 105 -16.48 -9.10 0.41
CA LEU A 105 -17.29 -9.84 -0.57
C LEU A 105 -16.56 -9.96 -1.91
N GLY A 106 -15.95 -8.88 -2.38
CA GLY A 106 -15.20 -8.87 -3.64
C GLY A 106 -14.05 -9.88 -3.64
N LEU A 107 -13.25 -9.90 -2.57
CA LEU A 107 -12.15 -10.86 -2.41
C LEU A 107 -12.63 -12.29 -2.16
N TRP A 108 -13.78 -12.47 -1.50
CA TRP A 108 -14.39 -13.78 -1.28
C TRP A 108 -14.86 -14.42 -2.60
N PHE A 109 -15.51 -13.64 -3.48
CA PHE A 109 -15.98 -14.14 -4.78
C PHE A 109 -14.87 -14.20 -5.84
N PHE A 110 -13.88 -13.30 -5.77
CA PHE A 110 -12.81 -13.16 -6.75
C PHE A 110 -11.44 -13.03 -6.06
N PRO A 111 -10.92 -14.10 -5.45
CA PRO A 111 -9.64 -14.06 -4.76
C PRO A 111 -8.52 -13.82 -5.77
N SER A 112 -8.07 -12.57 -5.87
CA SER A 112 -6.98 -12.16 -6.74
C SER A 112 -6.16 -11.03 -6.11
N ASN A 113 -4.85 -11.13 -6.22
CA ASN A 113 -3.93 -10.12 -5.70
C ASN A 113 -4.13 -8.76 -6.38
N GLN A 114 -4.55 -8.75 -7.65
CA GLN A 114 -4.85 -7.53 -8.39
C GLN A 114 -6.07 -6.80 -7.81
N LEU A 115 -7.11 -7.55 -7.44
CA LEU A 115 -8.29 -6.97 -6.80
C LEU A 115 -7.98 -6.45 -5.40
N ALA A 116 -7.16 -7.16 -4.64
CA ALA A 116 -6.69 -6.69 -3.32
C ALA A 116 -5.91 -5.38 -3.44
N ASN A 117 -4.99 -5.27 -4.40
CA ASN A 117 -4.26 -4.03 -4.68
C ASN A 117 -5.18 -2.88 -5.10
N ALA A 118 -6.22 -3.16 -5.89
CA ALA A 118 -7.19 -2.15 -6.29
C ALA A 118 -7.97 -1.60 -5.09
N PHE A 119 -8.43 -2.47 -4.18
CA PHE A 119 -9.07 -2.04 -2.93
C PHE A 119 -8.10 -1.28 -2.04
N GLN A 120 -6.86 -1.74 -1.91
CA GLN A 120 -5.82 -1.07 -1.13
C GLN A 120 -5.51 0.35 -1.63
N ALA A 121 -5.59 0.59 -2.94
CA ALA A 121 -5.35 1.91 -3.51
C ALA A 121 -6.39 2.96 -3.10
N VAL A 122 -7.61 2.54 -2.72
CA VAL A 122 -8.71 3.47 -2.40
C VAL A 122 -8.42 4.30 -1.14
N PRO A 123 -8.07 3.72 0.02
CA PRO A 123 -7.67 4.51 1.20
C PRO A 123 -6.50 5.46 0.92
N TYR A 124 -5.53 5.07 0.11
CA TYR A 124 -4.42 5.94 -0.27
C TYR A 124 -4.87 7.13 -1.13
N GLY A 125 -5.73 6.89 -2.13
CA GLY A 125 -6.34 7.95 -2.92
C GLY A 125 -7.15 8.92 -2.06
N LEU A 126 -7.92 8.40 -1.10
CA LEU A 126 -8.67 9.22 -0.15
C LEU A 126 -7.76 10.03 0.77
N MET A 127 -6.63 9.48 1.21
CA MET A 127 -5.63 10.22 1.99
C MET A 127 -5.03 11.37 1.19
N ILE A 128 -4.65 11.13 -0.08
CA ILE A 128 -4.14 12.18 -0.97
C ILE A 128 -5.18 13.28 -1.18
N TYR A 129 -6.42 12.90 -1.48
CA TYR A 129 -7.53 13.83 -1.63
C TYR A 129 -7.75 14.67 -0.36
N THR A 130 -7.79 14.00 0.80
CA THR A 130 -7.91 14.64 2.12
C THR A 130 -6.76 15.62 2.37
N ALA A 131 -5.54 15.26 2.02
CA ALA A 131 -4.37 16.12 2.15
C ALA A 131 -4.55 17.41 1.36
N PHE A 132 -4.90 17.32 0.07
CA PHE A 132 -5.16 18.49 -0.78
C PHE A 132 -6.33 19.35 -0.29
N ARG A 133 -7.41 18.71 0.15
CA ARG A 133 -8.62 19.41 0.60
C ARG A 133 -8.42 20.19 1.89
N ASN A 134 -7.58 19.71 2.80
CA ASN A 134 -7.36 20.36 4.09
C ASN A 134 -6.18 21.33 4.04
N GLN A 135 -5.04 20.94 3.45
CA GLN A 135 -3.88 21.81 3.30
C GLN A 135 -3.09 21.45 2.03
N LEU A 136 -3.07 22.37 1.07
CA LEU A 136 -2.34 22.20 -0.20
C LEU A 136 -0.89 21.75 -0.01
N ARG A 137 -0.20 22.27 1.01
CA ARG A 137 1.19 21.91 1.34
C ARG A 137 1.36 20.41 1.60
N TYR A 138 0.42 19.77 2.27
CA TYR A 138 0.49 18.34 2.57
C TYR A 138 0.32 17.48 1.31
N GLY A 139 -0.62 17.86 0.44
CA GLY A 139 -0.79 17.22 -0.87
C GLY A 139 0.47 17.34 -1.73
N LEU A 140 1.08 18.52 -1.77
CA LEU A 140 2.33 18.76 -2.51
C LEU A 140 3.49 17.91 -1.99
N ILE A 141 3.60 17.71 -0.67
CA ILE A 141 4.63 16.82 -0.08
C ILE A 141 4.45 15.38 -0.58
N ILE A 142 3.21 14.88 -0.62
CA ILE A 142 2.93 13.52 -1.14
C ILE A 142 3.29 13.43 -2.62
N ILE A 143 2.92 14.43 -3.44
CA ILE A 143 3.26 14.43 -4.88
C ILE A 143 4.76 14.49 -5.09
N LEU A 144 5.47 15.36 -4.38
CA LEU A 144 6.93 15.45 -4.47
C LEU A 144 7.57 14.11 -4.10
N TYR A 145 7.06 13.46 -3.05
CA TYR A 145 7.51 12.14 -2.65
C TYR A 145 7.26 11.08 -3.74
N LEU A 146 6.05 11.03 -4.32
CA LEU A 146 5.72 10.10 -5.41
C LEU A 146 6.59 10.35 -6.65
N LEU A 147 6.86 11.61 -7.01
CA LEU A 147 7.77 11.95 -8.11
C LEU A 147 9.20 11.48 -7.84
N LEU A 148 9.71 11.72 -6.62
CA LEU A 148 11.02 11.20 -6.21
C LEU A 148 11.07 9.68 -6.27
N LEU A 149 10.02 8.99 -5.81
CA LEU A 149 9.93 7.54 -5.93
C LEU A 149 9.96 7.08 -7.38
N ILE A 150 9.20 7.73 -8.26
CA ILE A 150 9.20 7.44 -9.69
C ILE A 150 10.59 7.65 -10.25
N ILE A 151 11.29 8.75 -9.95
CA ILE A 151 12.64 9.03 -10.44
C ILE A 151 13.64 7.95 -9.97
N VAL A 152 13.58 7.57 -8.70
CA VAL A 152 14.46 6.54 -8.12
C VAL A 152 14.19 5.16 -8.73
N THR A 153 12.93 4.84 -9.02
CA THR A 153 12.51 3.58 -9.65
C THR A 153 12.52 3.61 -11.18
N TRP A 154 12.69 4.80 -11.78
CA TRP A 154 12.63 5.07 -13.23
C TRP A 154 13.57 4.21 -14.07
N PRO A 155 14.81 3.91 -13.66
CA PRO A 155 15.70 3.05 -14.46
C PRO A 155 15.14 1.63 -14.67
N ARG A 156 14.20 1.20 -13.82
CA ARG A 156 13.61 -0.15 -13.79
C ARG A 156 12.21 -0.21 -14.39
N PHE A 157 11.42 0.85 -14.20
CA PHE A 157 10.02 0.90 -14.64
C PHE A 157 9.80 0.50 -16.12
N PRO A 158 10.57 1.01 -17.11
CA PRO A 158 10.39 0.62 -18.51
C PRO A 158 10.94 -0.77 -18.85
N LYS A 159 11.84 -1.34 -18.03
CA LYS A 159 12.50 -2.62 -18.32
C LYS A 159 11.80 -3.83 -17.72
N GLU A 160 11.15 -3.68 -16.57
CA GLU A 160 10.54 -4.80 -15.82
C GLU A 160 9.01 -4.68 -15.72
N LYS A 161 8.51 -3.52 -15.27
CA LYS A 161 7.07 -3.33 -15.00
C LYS A 161 6.20 -3.25 -16.25
N VAL A 162 6.68 -2.61 -17.32
CA VAL A 162 5.94 -2.51 -18.59
C VAL A 162 5.77 -3.88 -19.27
N PRO A 163 6.82 -4.71 -19.41
CA PRO A 163 6.67 -6.08 -19.93
C PRO A 163 5.78 -6.99 -19.07
N GLU A 164 5.93 -6.96 -17.73
CA GLU A 164 5.08 -7.74 -16.81
C GLU A 164 3.61 -7.36 -16.95
N PHE A 165 3.29 -6.06 -16.99
CA PHE A 165 1.91 -5.59 -17.15
C PHE A 165 1.29 -6.03 -18.49
N ILE A 166 2.05 -5.91 -19.59
CA ILE A 166 1.60 -6.34 -20.92
C ILE A 166 1.37 -7.85 -20.96
N ASN A 167 2.25 -8.64 -20.34
CA ASN A 167 2.11 -10.09 -20.30
C ASN A 167 0.95 -10.53 -19.40
N GLY A 168 0.78 -9.91 -18.23
CA GLY A 168 -0.36 -10.16 -17.33
C GLY A 168 -1.72 -9.85 -17.99
N MET A 169 -1.81 -8.75 -18.75
CA MET A 169 -3.02 -8.41 -19.53
C MET A 169 -3.33 -9.44 -20.63
N LYS A 170 -2.30 -10.01 -21.27
CA LYS A 170 -2.48 -11.07 -22.28
C LYS A 170 -2.99 -12.36 -21.67
N ASP A 171 -2.54 -12.71 -20.47
CA ASP A 171 -2.98 -13.93 -19.80
C ASP A 171 -4.39 -13.79 -19.21
N LEU A 172 -4.76 -12.60 -18.74
CA LEU A 172 -6.14 -12.28 -18.35
C LEU A 172 -7.11 -12.41 -19.54
N ARG A 173 -6.69 -11.96 -20.74
CA ARG A 173 -7.45 -12.14 -21.98
C ARG A 173 -7.61 -13.61 -22.39
N LYS A 174 -6.62 -14.47 -22.11
CA LYS A 174 -6.71 -15.92 -22.37
C LYS A 174 -7.67 -16.61 -21.42
N PHE A 175 -7.69 -16.20 -20.15
CA PHE A 175 -8.63 -16.73 -19.14
C PHE A 175 -10.08 -16.38 -19.49
N ILE A 176 -10.33 -15.16 -19.96
CA ILE A 176 -11.67 -14.71 -20.40
C ILE A 176 -12.15 -15.46 -21.66
N LYS A 177 -11.24 -15.88 -22.55
CA LYS A 177 -11.59 -16.63 -23.77
C LYS A 177 -11.80 -18.14 -23.56
N LYS A 178 -11.46 -18.68 -22.39
CA LYS A 178 -11.54 -20.12 -22.06
C LYS A 178 -12.78 -20.49 -21.25
N LYS A 179 -13.59 -19.50 -20.87
CA LYS A 179 -14.95 -19.64 -20.34
C LYS A 179 -15.95 -19.30 -21.44
#